data_AF-U3TR28-F1
#
_entry.id   AF-U3TR28-F1
#
_cell.length_a   1.000
_cell.length_b   1.000
_cell.length_c   1.000
_cell.angle_alpha   90.00
_cell.angle_beta   90.00
_cell.angle_gamma   90.00
#
_symmetry.space_group_name_H-M   'P 1'
#
loop_
_entity.id
_entity.type
_entity.pdbx_description
1 polymer ?
#
loop_
_entity_poly.entity_id
_entity_poly.type
_entity_poly.pdbx_seq_one_letter_code
_entity_poly.pdbx_strand_id
1 'polypeptide(L)'
;MAAISRTGERKKVIDGHRVNNMLEQIQAQLAALSKSERKVAEQILAAPQQAMHSSIATLAQAAQVSEPTVNRFCHRMGTRGFPDFKLQLA
;
A
#
# COMPACT_ATOMS: atom_id res chain seq x y z
N MET A 1 -39.07 13.98 -7.52
CA MET A 1 -38.67 14.05 -8.94
C MET A 1 -37.20 13.75 -9.02
N ALA A 2 -36.86 12.72 -9.78
CA ALA A 2 -35.56 12.07 -9.78
C ALA A 2 -34.58 12.64 -10.82
N ALA A 3 -33.31 12.33 -10.54
CA ALA A 3 -32.19 12.16 -11.46
C ALA A 3 -31.32 13.39 -11.79
N ILE A 4 -30.06 13.32 -11.33
CA ILE A 4 -28.90 13.63 -12.17
C ILE A 4 -27.69 12.78 -11.76
N SER A 5 -27.23 11.97 -12.73
CA SER A 5 -25.84 11.57 -13.00
C SER A 5 -25.14 10.68 -11.96
N ARG A 6 -25.08 9.35 -12.11
CA ARG A 6 -24.18 8.57 -13.01
C ARG A 6 -22.74 9.10 -13.07
N THR A 7 -21.88 8.55 -12.21
CA THR A 7 -20.51 8.10 -12.48
C THR A 7 -20.27 7.01 -11.40
N GLY A 8 -20.13 5.72 -11.70
CA GLY A 8 -19.30 5.18 -12.75
C GLY A 8 -18.00 4.58 -12.20
N GLU A 9 -17.86 4.33 -10.90
CA GLU A 9 -16.70 3.59 -10.36
C GLU A 9 -16.88 2.07 -10.55
N ARG A 10 -16.80 1.65 -11.81
CA ARG A 10 -16.42 0.27 -12.14
C ARG A 10 -14.92 0.13 -11.90
N LYS A 11 -14.50 -0.10 -10.64
CA LYS A 11 -13.13 -0.54 -10.38
C LYS A 11 -13.02 -2.03 -10.74
N LYS A 12 -12.74 -2.19 -12.03
CA LYS A 12 -12.27 -3.36 -12.78
C LYS A 12 -11.75 -4.49 -11.88
N VAL A 13 -12.53 -5.57 -11.83
CA VAL A 13 -12.03 -6.90 -11.47
C VAL A 13 -10.96 -7.26 -12.50
N ILE A 14 -9.73 -7.51 -12.07
CA ILE A 14 -8.69 -8.13 -12.90
C ILE A 14 -8.05 -9.31 -12.14
N ASP A 15 -8.39 -10.50 -12.60
CA ASP A 15 -7.70 -11.75 -12.30
C ASP A 15 -6.31 -11.78 -12.94
N GLY A 16 -5.35 -12.32 -12.18
CA GLY A 16 -4.11 -12.91 -12.70
C GLY A 16 -2.93 -11.95 -12.86
N HIS A 17 -2.05 -11.91 -11.85
CA HIS A 17 -0.58 -11.75 -11.84
C HIS A 17 -0.17 -11.11 -10.50
N ARG A 18 0.15 -11.96 -9.51
CA ARG A 18 0.09 -11.66 -8.07
C ARG A 18 1.17 -10.73 -7.50
N VAL A 19 2.16 -10.28 -8.27
CA VAL A 19 3.28 -9.49 -7.74
C VAL A 19 3.20 -7.97 -8.07
N ASN A 20 2.40 -7.58 -9.07
CA ASN A 20 2.36 -6.19 -9.55
C ASN A 20 1.25 -5.33 -8.91
N ASN A 21 0.17 -5.94 -8.43
CA ASN A 21 -1.02 -5.17 -8.01
C ASN A 21 -0.76 -4.32 -6.75
N MET A 22 0.04 -4.83 -5.80
CA MET A 22 0.30 -4.10 -4.56
C MET A 22 1.16 -2.85 -4.80
N LEU A 23 2.20 -2.95 -5.64
CA LEU A 23 3.04 -1.80 -6.00
C LEU A 23 2.26 -0.75 -6.79
N GLU A 24 1.43 -1.17 -7.76
CA GLU A 24 0.54 -0.28 -8.51
C GLU A 24 -0.46 0.43 -7.58
N GLN A 25 -1.04 -0.29 -6.63
CA GLN A 25 -1.94 0.30 -5.64
C GLN A 25 -1.23 1.35 -4.78
N ILE A 26 0.01 1.09 -4.34
CA ILE A 26 0.79 2.05 -3.56
C ILE A 26 1.05 3.32 -4.39
N GLN A 27 1.47 3.18 -5.65
CA GLN A 27 1.69 4.32 -6.55
C GLN A 27 0.41 5.14 -6.76
N ALA A 28 -0.71 4.47 -7.04
CA ALA A 28 -1.99 5.13 -7.26
C ALA A 28 -2.50 5.92 -6.04
N GLN A 29 -2.18 5.47 -4.82
CA GLN A 29 -2.60 6.12 -3.59
C GLN A 29 -1.56 7.11 -3.02
N LEU A 30 -0.36 7.18 -3.58
CA LEU A 30 0.78 7.96 -3.04
C LEU A 30 0.43 9.42 -2.73
N ALA A 31 -0.37 10.05 -3.61
CA ALA A 31 -0.83 11.42 -3.46
C ALA A 31 -1.77 11.62 -2.25
N ALA A 32 -2.53 10.59 -1.89
CA ALA A 32 -3.54 10.60 -0.82
C ALA A 32 -3.02 10.09 0.54
N LEU A 33 -1.74 9.72 0.63
CA LEU A 33 -1.10 9.28 1.88
C LEU A 33 -0.71 10.48 2.75
N SER A 34 -0.77 10.30 4.07
CA SER A 34 -0.17 11.27 4.99
C SER A 34 1.35 11.33 4.79
N LYS A 35 2.00 12.40 5.29
CA LYS A 35 3.45 12.58 5.17
C LYS A 35 4.24 11.36 5.68
N SER A 36 3.83 10.76 6.79
CA SER A 36 4.51 9.59 7.36
C SER A 36 4.22 8.30 6.59
N GLU A 37 2.99 8.09 6.12
CA GLU A 37 2.66 6.93 5.29
C GLU A 37 3.32 7.00 3.92
N ARG A 38 3.46 8.20 3.35
CA ARG A 38 4.16 8.41 2.09
C ARG A 38 5.62 7.99 2.18
N LYS A 39 6.32 8.29 3.29
CA LYS A 39 7.69 7.79 3.51
C LYS A 39 7.77 6.26 3.44
N VAL A 40 6.80 5.56 4.04
CA VAL A 40 6.72 4.09 3.98
C VAL A 40 6.54 3.61 2.55
N ALA A 41 5.57 4.20 1.83
CA ALA A 41 5.32 3.90 0.43
C ALA A 41 6.55 4.14 -0.46
N GLU A 42 7.22 5.27 -0.32
CA GLU A 42 8.43 5.63 -1.06
C GLU A 42 9.56 4.62 -0.82
N GLN A 43 9.78 4.19 0.42
CA GLN A 43 10.77 3.16 0.72
C GLN A 43 10.43 1.80 0.08
N ILE A 44 9.16 1.40 0.12
CA ILE A 44 8.72 0.16 -0.54
C ILE A 44 8.88 0.24 -2.06
N LEU A 45 8.51 1.37 -2.67
CA LEU A 45 8.64 1.58 -4.11
C LEU A 45 10.11 1.67 -4.56
N ALA A 46 10.99 2.21 -3.73
CA ALA A 46 12.41 2.29 -4.02
C ALA A 46 13.11 0.92 -3.93
N ALA A 47 12.71 0.08 -2.97
CA ALA A 47 13.34 -1.22 -2.72
C ALA A 47 12.32 -2.33 -2.39
N PRO A 48 11.47 -2.75 -3.35
CA PRO A 48 10.37 -3.67 -3.09
C PRO A 48 10.84 -5.05 -2.62
N GLN A 49 11.91 -5.58 -3.23
CA GLN A 49 12.52 -6.85 -2.82
C GLN A 49 13.06 -6.80 -1.38
N GLN A 50 13.57 -5.65 -0.93
CA GLN A 50 14.02 -5.49 0.44
C GLN A 50 12.83 -5.39 1.41
N ALA A 51 11.77 -4.68 1.04
CA ALA A 51 10.56 -4.57 1.84
C ALA A 51 9.89 -5.94 2.06
N MET A 52 9.91 -6.83 1.06
CA MET A 52 9.42 -8.22 1.16
C MET A 52 10.19 -9.07 2.18
N HIS A 53 11.48 -8.83 2.36
CA HIS A 53 12.33 -9.58 3.30
C HIS A 53 12.53 -8.87 4.64
N SER A 54 12.07 -7.63 4.77
CA SER A 54 12.24 -6.83 5.99
C SER A 54 11.30 -7.27 7.12
N SER A 55 11.72 -6.95 8.34
CA SER A 55 10.82 -6.86 9.50
C SER A 55 10.09 -5.51 9.50
N ILE A 56 9.00 -5.40 10.28
CA ILE A 56 8.27 -4.14 10.42
C ILE A 56 9.17 -3.04 11.02
N ALA A 57 10.01 -3.40 12.00
CA ALA A 57 10.97 -2.50 12.63
C ALA A 57 12.00 -2.01 11.61
N THR A 58 12.56 -2.91 10.80
CA THR A 58 13.54 -2.56 9.75
C THR A 58 12.94 -1.60 8.74
N LEU A 59 11.71 -1.87 8.27
CA LEU A 59 11.03 -0.97 7.33
C LEU A 59 10.71 0.38 7.97
N ALA A 60 10.27 0.41 9.22
CA ALA A 60 9.99 1.63 9.96
C ALA A 60 11.25 2.50 10.10
N GLN A 61 12.39 1.89 10.44
CA GLN A 61 13.69 2.57 10.52
C GLN A 61 14.13 3.12 9.16
N ALA A 62 14.08 2.31 8.10
CA ALA A 62 14.43 2.74 6.73
C ALA A 62 13.54 3.91 6.26
N ALA A 63 12.25 3.87 6.59
CA ALA A 63 11.30 4.94 6.28
C ALA A 63 11.31 6.11 7.26
N GLN A 64 12.13 6.07 8.31
CA GLN A 64 12.17 7.09 9.37
C GLN A 64 10.79 7.39 9.98
N VAL A 65 10.07 6.33 10.34
CA VAL A 65 8.76 6.37 10.99
C VAL A 65 8.71 5.37 12.15
N SER A 66 7.60 5.39 12.90
CA SER A 66 7.33 4.38 13.94
C SER A 66 6.67 3.13 13.36
N GLU A 67 6.85 1.98 14.00
CA GLU A 67 6.19 0.71 13.62
C GLU A 67 4.65 0.82 13.56
N PRO A 68 3.95 1.52 14.48
CA PRO A 68 2.52 1.77 14.34
C PRO A 68 2.15 2.52 13.06
N THR A 69 3.04 3.36 12.53
CA THR A 69 2.81 4.06 11.26
C THR A 69 2.86 3.09 10.09
N VAL A 70 3.82 2.15 10.08
CA VAL A 70 3.86 1.08 9.08
C VAL A 70 2.59 0.23 9.17
N ASN A 71 2.13 -0.11 10.38
CA ASN A 71 0.93 -0.93 10.53
C ASN A 71 -0.35 -0.20 10.03
N ARG A 72 -0.50 1.10 10.33
CA ARG A 72 -1.57 1.92 9.76
C ARG A 72 -1.52 1.95 8.23
N PHE A 73 -0.33 2.11 7.65
CA PHE A 73 -0.15 2.05 6.20
C PHE A 73 -0.60 0.69 5.63
N CYS A 74 -0.24 -0.42 6.26
CA CYS A 74 -0.69 -1.75 5.84
C CYS A 74 -2.23 -1.86 5.85
N HIS A 75 -2.90 -1.35 6.89
CA HIS A 75 -4.37 -1.33 6.94
C HIS A 75 -5.00 -0.41 5.89
N ARG A 76 -4.39 0.75 5.62
CA ARG A 76 -4.80 1.67 4.55
C ARG A 76 -4.81 0.98 3.19
N MET A 77 -3.88 0.05 2.98
CA MET A 77 -3.76 -0.76 1.77
C MET A 77 -4.71 -1.98 1.74
N GLY A 78 -5.59 -2.13 2.72
CA GLY A 78 -6.56 -3.23 2.77
C GLY A 78 -6.02 -4.54 3.34
N THR A 79 -4.86 -4.51 4.00
CA THR A 79 -4.23 -5.70 4.59
C THR A 79 -4.51 -5.79 6.09
N ARG A 80 -4.44 -7.01 6.64
CA ARG A 80 -4.66 -7.24 8.08
C ARG A 80 -3.46 -6.88 8.96
N GLY A 81 -2.37 -6.41 8.36
CA GLY A 81 -1.14 -6.02 9.04
C GLY A 81 0.09 -6.33 8.19
N PHE A 82 1.28 -6.12 8.75
CA PHE A 82 2.53 -6.23 7.99
C PHE A 82 2.81 -7.62 7.38
N PRO A 83 2.56 -8.77 8.06
CA PRO A 83 2.77 -10.08 7.45
C PRO A 83 1.89 -10.32 6.22
N ASP A 84 0.60 -9.94 6.30
CA ASP A 84 -0.38 -10.05 5.21
C ASP A 84 0.00 -9.13 4.05
N PHE A 85 0.48 -7.92 4.35
CA PHE A 85 1.05 -7.01 3.38
C PHE A 85 2.22 -7.61 2.60
N LYS A 86 3.17 -8.29 3.27
CA LYS A 86 4.30 -8.93 2.60
C LYS A 86 3.87 -10.05 1.65
N LEU A 87 2.81 -10.79 1.98
CA LEU A 87 2.25 -11.83 1.11
C LEU A 87 1.62 -11.24 -0.17
N GLN A 88 1.04 -10.03 -0.08
CA GLN A 88 0.47 -9.35 -1.24
C GLN A 88 1.52 -8.61 -2.08
N LEU A 89 2.67 -8.29 -1.49
CA LEU A 89 3.80 -7.67 -2.16
C LEU A 89 4.66 -8.69 -2.94
N ALA A 90 4.59 -9.97 -2.57
CA ALA A 90 5.38 -11.07 -3.13
C ALA A 90 4.77 -11.72 -4.37
#